data_AF-A0A2G6R0C6-F1
#
_entry.id   AF-A0A2G6R0C6-F1
#
_cell.length_a   1.000
_cell.length_b   1.000
_cell.length_c   1.000
_cell.angle_alpha   90.00
_cell.angle_beta   90.00
_cell.angle_gamma   90.00
#
_symmetry.space_group_name_H-M   'P 1'
#
loop_
_entity.id
_entity.type
_entity.pdbx_description
1 polymer ?
#
loop_
_entity_poly.entity_id
_entity_poly.type
_entity_poly.pdbx_seq_one_letter_code
_entity_poly.pdbx_strand_id
1 'polypeptide(L)'
;MFTIVSVPLIALRSVSSEKSEMVSQLLFGEQIEILEEKEGWFFIRNLTDGYKGWISASCLQKKDFTKTQRDTTNYSVLKSSYSLCTKLSNSEKMLLAGGSYIPQTNNGLFGLLGETYQLENRENNNQDIIELTLQYLNAPYLWGGKSIMGIDCSGFVQVIFSMIGKKIPRDASQQVEEG
;
A
#
# COMPACT_ATOMS: atom_id res chain seq x y z
N MET A 1 15.49 10.32 0.74
CA MET A 1 14.49 11.18 0.05
C MET A 1 13.14 10.52 0.21
N PHE A 2 12.04 11.25 0.37
CA PHE A 2 10.73 10.65 0.69
C PHE A 2 9.71 10.88 -0.42
N THR A 3 8.75 9.96 -0.53
CA THR A 3 7.56 10.13 -1.38
C THR A 3 6.39 9.31 -0.83
N ILE A 4 5.21 9.50 -1.41
CA ILE A 4 4.03 8.68 -1.16
C ILE A 4 3.72 7.89 -2.44
N VAL A 5 3.31 6.64 -2.29
CA VAL A 5 2.87 5.78 -3.38
C VAL A 5 1.52 6.28 -3.91
N SER A 6 1.47 6.71 -5.17
CA SER A 6 0.26 7.25 -5.81
C SER A 6 -0.34 6.35 -6.88
N VAL A 7 0.22 5.15 -7.04
CA VAL A 7 -0.30 4.08 -7.89
C VAL A 7 -0.91 3.00 -7.01
N PRO A 8 -1.80 2.13 -7.53
CA PRO A 8 -2.51 1.16 -6.69
C PRO A 8 -1.62 0.22 -5.92
N LEU A 9 -0.55 -0.24 -6.57
CA LEU A 9 0.28 -1.32 -6.08
C LEU A 9 1.65 -1.27 -6.76
N ILE A 10 2.72 -1.47 -6.00
CA ILE A 10 4.07 -1.62 -6.54
C ILE A 10 4.68 -2.92 -5.98
N ALA A 11 5.22 -3.76 -6.86
CA ALA A 11 5.98 -4.93 -6.44
C ALA A 11 7.33 -4.52 -5.85
N LEU A 12 7.64 -5.01 -4.65
CA LEU A 12 8.92 -4.83 -3.99
C LEU A 12 9.76 -6.10 -4.19
N ARG A 13 10.98 -5.96 -4.71
CA ARG A 13 11.84 -7.07 -5.13
C ARG A 13 13.09 -7.21 -4.28
N SER A 14 13.63 -8.43 -4.16
CA SER A 14 14.85 -8.67 -3.37
C SER A 14 16.11 -8.06 -4.00
N VAL A 15 16.19 -8.01 -5.34
CA VAL A 15 17.25 -7.31 -6.08
C VAL A 15 16.69 -6.40 -7.18
N SER A 16 17.54 -5.50 -7.69
CA SER A 16 17.23 -4.52 -8.75
C SER A 16 17.07 -5.17 -10.14
N SER A 17 16.13 -6.10 -10.29
CA SER A 17 15.88 -6.82 -11.55
C SER A 17 14.42 -7.28 -11.65
N GLU A 18 13.82 -7.20 -12.84
CA GLU A 18 12.46 -7.71 -13.07
C GLU A 18 12.35 -9.23 -12.93
N LYS A 19 13.47 -9.95 -13.05
CA LYS A 19 13.54 -11.40 -12.83
C LYS A 19 13.67 -11.78 -11.35
N SER A 20 13.90 -10.80 -10.48
CA SER A 20 13.98 -11.02 -9.04
C SER A 20 12.63 -11.44 -8.50
N GLU A 21 12.65 -12.29 -7.47
CA GLU A 21 11.47 -12.56 -6.66
C GLU A 21 10.86 -11.26 -6.12
N MET A 22 9.54 -11.28 -6.00
CA MET A 22 8.79 -10.28 -5.24
C MET A 22 8.81 -10.70 -3.77
N VAL A 23 9.23 -9.81 -2.89
CA VAL A 23 9.31 -10.05 -1.44
C VAL A 23 8.17 -9.37 -0.68
N SER A 24 7.59 -8.32 -1.25
CA SER A 24 6.43 -7.62 -0.68
C SER A 24 5.75 -6.77 -1.76
N GLN A 25 4.72 -6.03 -1.36
CA GLN A 25 4.07 -5.02 -2.18
C GLN A 25 3.91 -3.71 -1.39
N LEU A 26 3.99 -2.59 -2.09
CA LEU A 26 3.58 -1.29 -1.57
C LEU A 26 2.16 -1.00 -2.05
N LEU A 27 1.32 -0.48 -1.16
CA LEU A 27 -0.06 -0.08 -1.45
C LEU A 27 -0.16 1.44 -1.61
N PHE A 28 -1.24 1.89 -2.25
CA PHE A 28 -1.54 3.31 -2.41
C PHE A 28 -1.52 4.04 -1.05
N GLY A 29 -0.91 5.21 -1.04
CA GLY A 29 -0.79 6.06 0.14
C GLY A 29 0.30 5.66 1.13
N GLU A 30 0.93 4.49 0.98
CA GLU A 30 2.09 4.16 1.80
C GLU A 30 3.23 5.15 1.53
N GLN A 31 3.89 5.57 2.60
CA GLN A 31 5.01 6.49 2.51
C GLN A 31 6.31 5.70 2.53
N ILE A 32 7.23 6.09 1.64
CA ILE A 32 8.51 5.42 1.48
C ILE A 32 9.67 6.39 1.58
N GLU A 33 10.81 5.85 2.00
CA GLU A 33 12.11 6.50 1.92
C GLU A 33 12.96 5.82 0.86
N ILE A 34 13.46 6.60 -0.09
CA ILE A 34 14.49 6.20 -1.03
C ILE A 34 15.84 6.24 -0.32
N LEU A 35 16.48 5.07 -0.24
CA LEU A 35 17.79 4.84 0.36
C LEU A 35 18.91 4.84 -0.68
N GLU A 36 18.64 4.29 -1.88
CA GLU A 36 19.60 4.18 -2.98
C GLU A 36 18.89 4.32 -4.33
N GLU A 37 19.56 4.91 -5.33
CA GLU A 37 19.14 4.93 -6.74
C GLU A 37 20.20 4.20 -7.58
N LYS A 38 19.77 3.23 -8.38
CA LYS A 38 20.64 2.43 -9.24
C LYS A 38 19.93 2.11 -10.55
N GLU A 39 20.44 2.66 -11.67
CA GLU A 39 20.05 2.28 -13.05
C GLU A 39 18.56 1.95 -13.25
N GLY A 40 17.68 2.93 -12.98
CA GLY A 40 16.24 2.75 -13.16
C GLY A 40 15.52 2.01 -12.01
N TRP A 41 16.22 1.76 -10.90
CA TRP A 41 15.66 1.18 -9.68
C TRP A 41 15.90 2.08 -8.47
N PHE A 42 15.00 1.96 -7.50
CA PHE A 42 15.18 2.53 -6.17
C PHE A 42 15.20 1.42 -5.12
N PHE A 43 16.20 1.45 -4.24
CA PHE A 43 16.15 0.71 -3.00
C PHE A 43 15.43 1.58 -1.96
N ILE A 44 14.35 1.05 -1.40
CA ILE A 44 13.44 1.82 -0.55
C ILE A 44 13.27 1.17 0.82
N ARG A 45 12.80 1.97 1.78
CA ARG A 45 12.21 1.51 3.04
C ARG A 45 10.75 1.97 3.09
N ASN A 46 9.83 1.04 3.28
CA ASN A 46 8.45 1.35 3.64
C ASN A 46 8.40 1.90 5.07
N LEU A 47 7.79 3.05 5.26
CA LEU A 47 7.69 3.67 6.59
C LEU A 47 6.56 3.09 7.43
N THR A 48 5.65 2.31 6.84
CA THR A 48 4.56 1.64 7.57
C THR A 48 5.07 0.49 8.42
N ASP A 49 5.93 -0.36 7.87
CA ASP A 49 6.41 -1.61 8.48
C ASP A 49 7.94 -1.74 8.52
N GLY A 50 8.67 -0.75 7.99
CA GLY A 50 10.14 -0.75 7.95
C GLY A 50 10.74 -1.65 6.86
N TYR A 51 9.93 -2.34 6.07
CA TYR A 51 10.39 -3.34 5.09
C TYR A 51 11.19 -2.69 3.97
N LYS A 52 12.21 -3.39 3.46
CA LYS A 52 13.12 -2.86 2.44
C LYS A 52 13.12 -3.73 1.19
N GLY A 53 13.39 -3.10 0.06
CA GLY A 53 13.56 -3.80 -1.21
C GLY A 53 13.64 -2.84 -2.39
N TRP A 54 13.64 -3.41 -3.59
CA TRP A 54 13.82 -2.69 -4.83
C TRP A 54 12.50 -2.49 -5.57
N ILE A 55 12.29 -1.29 -6.09
CA ILE A 55 11.16 -0.96 -6.99
C ILE A 55 11.69 -0.36 -8.28
N SER A 56 10.94 -0.54 -9.37
CA SER A 56 11.22 0.16 -10.63
C SER A 56 10.98 1.66 -10.45
N ALA A 57 11.93 2.48 -10.88
CA ALA A 57 11.83 3.94 -10.75
C ALA A 57 10.67 4.53 -11.55
N SER A 58 10.18 3.82 -12.58
CA SER A 58 9.04 4.22 -13.40
C SER A 58 7.70 4.20 -12.65
N CYS A 59 7.61 3.48 -11.53
CA CYS A 59 6.41 3.43 -10.69
C CYS A 59 6.19 4.72 -9.88
N LEU A 60 7.18 5.62 -9.83
CA LEU A 60 7.13 6.85 -9.05
C LEU A 60 7.32 8.09 -9.94
N GLN A 61 6.70 9.20 -9.55
CA GLN A 61 6.92 10.47 -10.22
C GLN A 61 7.94 11.29 -9.43
N LYS A 62 9.08 11.61 -10.06
CA LYS A 62 10.18 12.35 -9.41
C LYS A 62 9.74 13.70 -8.83
N LYS A 63 8.71 14.34 -9.40
CA LYS A 63 8.17 15.63 -8.91
C LYS A 63 7.56 15.54 -7.51
N ASP A 64 7.19 14.35 -7.06
CA ASP A 64 6.51 14.14 -5.79
C ASP A 64 7.50 13.95 -4.61
N PHE A 65 8.79 13.88 -4.93
CA PHE A 65 9.86 13.64 -3.97
C PHE A 65 10.11 14.86 -3.08
N THR A 66 10.33 14.61 -1.80
CA THR A 66 10.60 15.63 -0.78
C THR A 66 11.80 15.25 0.10
N LYS A 67 12.41 16.26 0.73
CA LYS A 67 13.52 16.07 1.69
C LYS A 67 13.03 15.57 3.05
N THR A 68 11.77 15.83 3.41
CA THR A 68 11.17 15.46 4.69
C THR A 68 10.04 14.47 4.50
N GLN A 69 9.75 13.70 5.54
CA GLN A 69 8.56 12.87 5.58
C GLN A 69 7.28 13.73 5.47
N ARG A 70 6.25 13.21 4.81
CA ARG A 70 4.92 13.81 4.80
C ARG A 70 4.17 13.35 6.05
N ASP A 71 3.36 14.25 6.58
CA ASP A 71 2.46 13.92 7.69
C ASP A 71 1.28 13.08 7.17
N THR A 72 1.12 11.89 7.75
CA THR A 72 0.05 10.93 7.43
C THR A 72 -0.89 10.69 8.61
N THR A 73 -0.86 11.55 9.64
CA THR A 73 -1.72 11.43 10.83
C THR A 73 -3.21 11.41 10.52
N ASN A 74 -3.66 12.15 9.50
CA ASN A 74 -5.07 12.22 9.08
C ASN A 74 -5.44 11.21 7.97
N TYR A 75 -4.68 10.12 7.83
CA TYR A 75 -4.96 9.07 6.85
C TYR A 75 -5.71 7.93 7.54
N SER A 76 -6.71 7.36 6.85
CA SER A 76 -7.40 6.13 7.24
C SER A 76 -6.92 4.96 6.39
N VAL A 77 -7.09 3.73 6.90
CA VAL A 77 -6.80 2.51 6.14
C VAL A 77 -8.07 2.03 5.47
N LEU A 78 -8.02 1.75 4.17
CA LEU A 78 -9.14 1.21 3.41
C LEU A 78 -9.54 -0.16 3.93
N LYS A 79 -10.78 -0.29 4.44
CA LYS A 79 -11.33 -1.50 5.09
C LYS A 79 -12.12 -2.43 4.17
N SER A 80 -12.14 -2.16 2.87
CA SER A 80 -12.67 -3.08 1.87
C SER A 80 -11.54 -3.84 1.17
N SER A 81 -11.79 -5.05 0.68
CA SER A 81 -10.78 -5.82 -0.08
C SER A 81 -10.25 -5.07 -1.30
N TYR A 82 -11.09 -4.24 -1.91
CA TYR A 82 -10.73 -3.21 -2.87
C TYR A 82 -11.76 -2.07 -2.91
N SER A 83 -11.39 -0.95 -3.52
CA SER A 83 -12.32 0.12 -3.88
C SER A 83 -11.89 0.76 -5.20
N LEU A 84 -12.86 1.15 -6.03
CA LEU A 84 -12.58 1.92 -7.22
C LEU A 84 -12.26 3.36 -6.83
N CYS A 85 -11.21 3.92 -7.42
CA CYS A 85 -10.77 5.28 -7.23
C CYS A 85 -10.55 5.93 -8.59
N THR A 86 -11.08 7.14 -8.79
CA THR A 86 -10.94 7.89 -10.04
C THR A 86 -10.07 9.12 -9.80
N LYS A 87 -8.97 9.25 -10.54
CA LYS A 87 -8.16 10.47 -10.59
C LYS A 87 -8.87 11.49 -11.47
N LEU A 88 -9.30 12.61 -10.88
CA LEU A 88 -10.22 13.54 -11.56
C LEU A 88 -9.57 14.36 -12.68
N SER A 89 -8.26 14.59 -12.63
CA SER A 89 -7.56 15.41 -13.62
C SER A 89 -7.52 14.78 -15.01
N ASN A 90 -7.57 13.45 -15.11
CA ASN A 90 -7.50 12.70 -16.37
C ASN A 90 -8.56 11.59 -16.50
N SER A 91 -9.50 11.48 -15.56
CA SER A 91 -10.49 10.39 -15.47
C SER A 91 -9.89 8.97 -15.40
N GLU A 92 -8.63 8.84 -15.00
CA GLU A 92 -7.98 7.53 -14.82
C GLU A 92 -8.61 6.79 -13.66
N LYS A 93 -8.98 5.53 -13.89
CA LYS A 93 -9.59 4.66 -12.88
C LYS A 93 -8.59 3.66 -12.37
N MET A 94 -8.58 3.47 -11.06
CA MET A 94 -7.64 2.59 -10.38
C MET A 94 -8.34 1.81 -9.27
N LEU A 95 -7.96 0.54 -9.08
CA LEU A 95 -8.48 -0.29 -8.00
C LEU A 95 -7.52 -0.23 -6.82
N LEU A 96 -7.90 0.48 -5.76
CA LEU A 96 -7.11 0.52 -4.53
C LEU A 96 -7.40 -0.73 -3.72
N ALA A 97 -6.36 -1.47 -3.33
CA ALA A 97 -6.49 -2.65 -2.51
C ALA A 97 -6.75 -2.28 -1.04
N GLY A 98 -7.43 -3.17 -0.32
CA GLY A 98 -7.55 -3.07 1.13
C GLY A 98 -6.19 -2.96 1.81
N GLY A 99 -6.11 -2.16 2.88
CA GLY A 99 -4.84 -1.79 3.49
C GLY A 99 -4.19 -0.52 2.90
N SER A 100 -4.71 0.03 1.80
CA SER A 100 -4.26 1.32 1.27
C SER A 100 -4.51 2.45 2.27
N TYR A 101 -3.60 3.43 2.33
CA TYR A 101 -3.69 4.59 3.19
C TYR A 101 -4.36 5.75 2.44
N ILE A 102 -5.56 6.13 2.86
CA ILE A 102 -6.36 7.15 2.19
C ILE A 102 -6.36 8.41 3.04
N PRO A 103 -5.96 9.59 2.51
CA PRO A 103 -6.14 10.86 3.22
C PRO A 103 -7.61 11.05 3.61
N GLN A 104 -7.88 11.78 4.69
CA GLN A 104 -9.24 12.08 5.11
C GLN A 104 -10.11 12.54 3.92
N THR A 105 -11.21 11.82 3.72
CA THR A 105 -12.11 12.06 2.59
C THR A 105 -13.28 12.94 2.99
N ASN A 106 -13.82 13.71 2.04
CA ASN A 106 -15.11 14.36 2.15
C ASN A 106 -16.03 13.82 1.05
N ASN A 107 -16.99 12.97 1.41
CA ASN A 107 -17.83 12.24 0.45
C ASN A 107 -17.00 11.44 -0.59
N GLY A 108 -15.91 10.81 -0.14
CA GLY A 108 -14.99 10.05 -0.98
C GLY A 108 -14.00 10.90 -1.79
N LEU A 109 -14.11 12.23 -1.76
CA LEU A 109 -13.12 13.12 -2.37
C LEU A 109 -11.92 13.32 -1.44
N PHE A 110 -10.71 13.20 -1.99
CA PHE A 110 -9.48 13.50 -1.27
C PHE A 110 -8.39 14.04 -2.21
N GLY A 111 -7.41 14.75 -1.63
CA GLY A 111 -6.24 15.24 -2.35
C GLY A 111 -4.99 14.45 -1.98
N LEU A 112 -4.17 14.11 -2.98
CA LEU A 112 -2.86 13.50 -2.77
C LEU A 112 -1.89 14.00 -3.84
N LEU A 113 -0.69 14.46 -3.43
CA LEU A 113 0.37 14.94 -4.33
C LEU A 113 -0.10 16.01 -5.35
N GLY A 114 -1.03 16.87 -4.95
CA GLY A 114 -1.58 17.93 -5.80
C GLY A 114 -2.65 17.46 -6.80
N GLU A 115 -3.03 16.18 -6.75
CA GLU A 115 -4.09 15.59 -7.56
C GLU A 115 -5.33 15.36 -6.69
N THR A 116 -6.52 15.39 -7.30
CA THR A 116 -7.79 15.09 -6.63
C THR A 116 -8.33 13.75 -7.08
N TYR A 117 -8.83 12.96 -6.14
CA TYR A 117 -9.31 11.61 -6.33
C TYR A 117 -10.73 11.48 -5.79
N GLN A 118 -11.53 10.62 -6.43
CA GLN A 118 -12.86 10.20 -5.97
C GLN A 118 -12.84 8.70 -5.67
N LEU A 119 -13.04 8.33 -4.42
CA LEU A 119 -13.25 6.94 -4.00
C LEU A 119 -14.73 6.58 -4.16
N GLU A 120 -15.00 5.50 -4.90
CA GLU A 120 -16.32 4.91 -5.09
C GLU A 120 -16.51 3.76 -4.11
N ASN A 121 -16.68 4.08 -2.83
CA ASN A 121 -17.37 3.27 -1.81
C ASN A 121 -17.31 4.00 -0.46
N ARG A 122 -18.42 3.97 0.28
CA ARG A 122 -18.43 4.43 1.67
C ARG A 122 -17.89 3.29 2.53
N GLU A 123 -16.78 3.52 3.23
CA GLU A 123 -16.24 2.58 4.20
C GLU A 123 -17.33 2.21 5.22
N ASN A 124 -17.60 0.92 5.39
CA ASN A 124 -18.36 0.46 6.54
C ASN A 124 -17.41 0.42 7.74
N ASN A 125 -17.41 1.49 8.54
CA ASN A 125 -16.51 1.59 9.68
C ASN A 125 -16.83 0.62 10.83
N ASN A 126 -17.98 -0.08 10.77
CA ASN A 126 -18.43 -0.99 11.81
C ASN A 126 -18.08 -2.46 11.54
N GLN A 127 -17.19 -2.74 10.58
CA GLN A 127 -16.76 -4.11 10.29
C GLN A 127 -15.85 -4.65 11.40
N ASP A 128 -16.14 -5.86 11.87
CA ASP A 128 -15.25 -6.59 12.75
C ASP A 128 -14.14 -7.31 11.96
N ILE A 129 -13.16 -7.87 12.67
CA ILE A 129 -12.02 -8.55 12.04
C ILE A 129 -12.44 -9.80 11.24
N ILE A 130 -13.54 -10.46 11.61
CA ILE A 130 -14.05 -11.65 10.93
C ILE A 130 -14.65 -11.22 9.59
N GLU A 131 -15.47 -10.17 9.57
CA GLU A 131 -16.02 -9.59 8.34
C GLU A 131 -14.92 -9.12 7.39
N LEU A 132 -13.88 -8.45 7.91
CA LEU A 132 -12.71 -8.05 7.11
C LEU A 132 -11.99 -9.26 6.51
N THR A 133 -11.77 -10.30 7.32
CA THR A 133 -11.12 -11.55 6.91
C THR A 133 -11.90 -12.26 5.79
N LEU A 134 -13.23 -12.36 5.93
CA LEU A 134 -14.08 -13.07 4.97
C LEU A 134 -14.06 -12.42 3.58
N GLN A 135 -13.73 -11.14 3.46
CA GLN A 135 -13.57 -10.47 2.15
C GLN A 135 -12.40 -11.05 1.32
N TYR A 136 -11.47 -11.76 1.96
CA TYR A 136 -10.31 -12.41 1.32
C TYR A 136 -10.49 -13.92 1.15
N LEU A 137 -11.67 -14.47 1.46
CA LEU A 137 -11.94 -15.88 1.23
C LEU A 137 -11.79 -16.20 -0.27
N ASN A 138 -11.01 -17.24 -0.58
CA ASN A 138 -10.64 -17.65 -1.94
C ASN A 138 -9.75 -16.67 -2.71
N ALA A 139 -9.15 -15.67 -2.04
CA ALA A 139 -8.09 -14.88 -2.65
C ALA A 139 -6.96 -15.82 -3.12
N PRO A 140 -6.44 -15.66 -4.35
CA PRO A 140 -5.36 -16.51 -4.83
C PRO A 140 -4.10 -16.27 -4.01
N TYR A 141 -3.37 -17.34 -3.72
CA TYR A 141 -2.08 -17.23 -3.07
C TYR A 141 -1.06 -16.60 -4.04
N LEU A 142 -0.39 -15.54 -3.60
CA LEU A 142 0.72 -14.93 -4.35
C LEU A 142 1.85 -14.61 -3.38
N TRP A 143 3.00 -15.24 -3.58
CA TRP A 143 4.22 -14.95 -2.80
C TRP A 143 4.59 -13.46 -2.90
N GLY A 144 4.78 -12.81 -1.74
CA GLY A 144 5.02 -11.37 -1.64
C GLY A 144 3.74 -10.51 -1.68
N GLY A 145 2.56 -11.10 -1.88
CA GLY A 145 1.30 -10.39 -2.09
C GLY A 145 0.69 -9.76 -0.85
N LYS A 146 0.06 -8.58 -1.02
CA LYS A 146 -0.68 -7.80 0.00
C LYS A 146 -2.04 -7.28 -0.51
N SER A 147 -2.65 -7.94 -1.49
CA SER A 147 -3.92 -7.47 -2.09
C SER A 147 -4.90 -8.61 -2.36
N ILE A 148 -6.17 -8.28 -2.56
CA ILE A 148 -7.18 -9.28 -2.94
C ILE A 148 -6.88 -9.99 -4.26
N MET A 149 -6.12 -9.37 -5.17
CA MET A 149 -5.69 -9.99 -6.43
C MET A 149 -4.58 -11.03 -6.26
N GLY A 150 -3.98 -11.12 -5.08
CA GLY A 150 -2.88 -12.01 -4.75
C GLY A 150 -2.29 -11.66 -3.39
N ILE A 151 -2.34 -12.62 -2.48
CA ILE A 151 -1.91 -12.43 -1.09
C ILE A 151 -1.19 -13.67 -0.57
N ASP A 152 -0.15 -13.49 0.24
CA ASP A 152 0.48 -14.61 0.97
C ASP A 152 0.04 -14.67 2.43
N CYS A 153 0.60 -15.64 3.18
CA CYS A 153 0.23 -15.90 4.55
C CYS A 153 0.40 -14.67 5.45
N SER A 154 1.60 -14.08 5.49
CA SER A 154 1.89 -12.96 6.38
C SER A 154 1.37 -11.64 5.85
N GLY A 155 1.23 -11.48 4.53
CA GLY A 155 0.59 -10.34 3.89
C GLY A 155 -0.91 -10.28 4.22
N PHE A 156 -1.58 -11.44 4.27
CA PHE A 156 -2.97 -11.53 4.73
C PHE A 156 -3.13 -11.04 6.16
N VAL A 157 -2.33 -11.57 7.10
CA VAL A 157 -2.38 -11.13 8.50
C VAL A 157 -2.07 -9.64 8.61
N GLN A 158 -1.04 -9.15 7.91
CA GLN A 158 -0.63 -7.74 7.94
C GLN A 158 -1.74 -6.79 7.45
N VAL A 159 -2.39 -7.12 6.33
CA VAL A 159 -3.45 -6.28 5.75
C VAL A 159 -4.69 -6.26 6.65
N ILE A 160 -5.12 -7.40 7.19
CA ILE A 160 -6.29 -7.44 8.09
C ILE A 160 -6.01 -6.67 9.39
N PHE A 161 -4.81 -6.81 9.96
CA PHE A 161 -4.45 -6.08 11.18
C PHE A 161 -4.35 -4.57 10.95
N SER A 162 -3.86 -4.13 9.79
CA SER A 162 -3.79 -2.70 9.46
C SER A 162 -5.17 -2.06 9.37
N MET A 163 -6.18 -2.78 8.85
CA MET A 163 -7.57 -2.32 8.78
C MET A 163 -8.21 -2.10 10.17
N ILE A 164 -7.71 -2.75 11.22
CA ILE A 164 -8.12 -2.53 12.61
C ILE A 164 -7.13 -1.64 13.40
N GLY A 165 -6.24 -0.95 12.70
CA GLY A 165 -5.30 0.00 13.30
C GLY A 165 -4.07 -0.63 13.98
N LYS A 166 -3.81 -1.92 13.76
CA LYS A 166 -2.62 -2.61 14.27
C LYS A 166 -1.57 -2.75 13.18
N LYS A 167 -0.38 -2.21 13.43
CA LYS A 167 0.78 -2.39 12.55
C LYS A 167 1.58 -3.58 13.04
N ILE A 168 1.90 -4.49 12.14
CA ILE A 168 2.72 -5.67 12.42
C ILE A 168 3.79 -5.84 11.33
N PRO A 169 4.88 -6.57 11.61
CA PRO A 169 5.91 -6.88 10.63
C PRO A 169 5.36 -7.61 9.39
N ARG A 170 6.10 -7.55 8.28
CA ARG A 170 5.70 -8.16 7.00
C ARG A 170 5.90 -9.68 6.96
N ASP A 171 6.94 -10.19 7.61
CA ASP A 171 7.33 -11.60 7.52
C ASP A 171 6.76 -12.41 8.68
N ALA A 172 6.31 -13.62 8.40
CA ALA A 172 5.76 -14.53 9.42
C ALA A 172 6.76 -14.82 10.54
N SER A 173 8.06 -14.90 10.22
CA SER A 173 9.15 -15.11 11.19
C SER A 173 9.31 -13.96 12.19
N GLN A 174 8.87 -12.76 11.84
CA GLN A 174 8.84 -11.61 12.75
C GLN A 174 7.47 -11.50 13.43
N GLN A 175 6.38 -11.81 12.72
CA GLN A 175 5.02 -11.79 13.29
C GLN A 175 4.86 -12.76 14.47
N VAL A 176 5.59 -13.87 14.51
CA VAL A 176 5.57 -14.81 15.65
C VAL A 176 6.20 -14.25 16.93
N GLU A 177 7.00 -13.19 16.83
CA GLU A 177 7.61 -12.50 17.96
C GLU A 177 6.68 -11.41 18.55
N GLU A 178 5.57 -11.10 17.85
CA GLU A 178 4.57 -10.12 18.27
C GLU A 178 3.42 -10.82 19.03
N GLY A 179 3.15 -10.39 20.28
CA GLY A 179 2.06 -10.95 21.11
C GLY A 179 2.38 -10.98 22.59
#